data_AF-A0A934Q9Z7-F1
#
_entry.id   AF-A0A934Q9Z7-F1
#
_cell.length_a   1.000
_cell.length_b   1.000
_cell.length_c   1.000
_cell.angle_alpha   90.00
_cell.angle_beta   90.00
_cell.angle_gamma   90.00
#
_symmetry.space_group_name_H-M   'P 1'
#
loop_
_entity.id
_entity.type
_entity.pdbx_description
1 polymer ?
#
loop_
_entity_poly.entity_id
_entity_poly.type
_entity_poly.pdbx_seq_one_letter_code
_entity_poly.pdbx_strand_id
1 'polypeptide(L)'
;MTALTIPRLAEMKAQREPIVMVTAYDYPSARAAERAGVDMILVGDSGAQVVLGQESTVAVTTDEMLVLARAVRRGAASPLVVCDVPFGSTELSDEQAVATAMRFVKEAGADAVKLEGGGPERLSRIRAITAAGIPVVGHIGLTPQTATALGGLRAQGRTSSTATRVAREALAVEAAGAIALVVEAVPTPVVDAFLPELAIPVIGIGAGPADGQVLVLHDLLGITEGRTAKFVKRFASVGVETVAGIAAYAAEVRSGAFPADEHQYGASDEAVEAARAALPGRD
;
A
#
# COMPACT_ATOMS: atom_id res chain seq x y z
N MET A 1 10.16 3.67 -19.00
CA MET A 1 9.96 4.87 -18.16
C MET A 1 11.19 4.96 -17.27
N THR A 2 11.66 6.19 -16.98
CA THR A 2 12.81 6.40 -16.08
C THR A 2 12.34 6.22 -14.64
N ALA A 3 13.18 5.64 -13.78
CA ALA A 3 12.85 5.51 -12.36
C ALA A 3 12.66 6.88 -11.70
N LEU A 4 11.58 7.03 -10.92
CA LEU A 4 11.31 8.22 -10.13
C LEU A 4 12.32 8.32 -8.98
N THR A 5 12.85 9.52 -8.74
CA THR A 5 13.84 9.78 -7.70
C THR A 5 13.31 10.76 -6.66
N ILE A 6 13.92 10.77 -5.48
CA ILE A 6 13.56 11.70 -4.41
C ILE A 6 13.72 13.17 -4.83
N PRO A 7 14.80 13.59 -5.52
CA PRO A 7 14.87 14.95 -6.07
C PRO A 7 13.71 15.28 -7.03
N ARG A 8 13.28 14.31 -7.85
CA ARG A 8 12.14 14.51 -8.75
C ARG A 8 10.83 14.72 -8.00
N LEU A 9 10.60 14.04 -6.86
CA LEU A 9 9.43 14.31 -6.00
C LEU A 9 9.40 15.76 -5.49
N ALA A 10 10.57 16.30 -5.08
CA ALA A 10 10.67 17.70 -4.66
C ALA A 10 10.42 18.68 -5.82
N GLU A 11 10.90 18.37 -7.03
CA GLU A 11 10.61 19.15 -8.23
C GLU A 11 9.12 19.16 -8.57
N MET A 12 8.44 18.01 -8.47
CA MET A 12 7.00 17.91 -8.72
C MET A 12 6.21 18.85 -7.80
N LYS A 13 6.53 18.87 -6.48
CA LYS A 13 5.94 19.85 -5.54
C LYS A 13 6.23 21.28 -5.98
N ALA A 14 7.48 21.63 -6.30
CA ALA A 14 7.86 22.97 -6.71
C ALA A 14 7.13 23.42 -8.00
N GLN A 15 6.87 22.48 -8.91
CA GLN A 15 6.14 22.68 -10.17
C GLN A 15 4.61 22.59 -10.00
N ARG A 16 4.12 22.26 -8.80
CA ARG A 16 2.71 21.97 -8.51
C ARG A 16 2.15 20.86 -9.41
N GLU A 17 2.98 19.88 -9.74
CA GLU A 17 2.61 18.65 -10.42
C GLU A 17 2.10 17.65 -9.37
N PRO A 18 0.82 17.23 -9.41
CA PRO A 18 0.27 16.36 -8.39
C PRO A 18 0.93 14.98 -8.37
N ILE A 19 1.38 14.54 -7.20
CA ILE A 19 1.99 13.21 -7.03
C ILE A 19 0.89 12.16 -6.84
N VAL A 20 0.93 11.10 -7.65
CA VAL A 20 0.00 9.99 -7.59
C VAL A 20 0.64 8.82 -6.84
N MET A 21 0.04 8.46 -5.71
CA MET A 21 0.45 7.30 -4.92
C MET A 21 -0.70 6.29 -4.85
N VAL A 22 -0.37 5.00 -4.95
CA VAL A 22 -1.36 3.93 -4.79
C VAL A 22 -0.75 2.79 -3.98
N THR A 23 -1.56 2.09 -3.20
CA THR A 23 -1.05 0.86 -2.59
C THR A 23 -0.91 -0.27 -3.62
N ALA A 24 0.03 -1.18 -3.41
CA ALA A 24 0.10 -2.45 -4.14
C ALA A 24 0.73 -3.51 -3.23
N TYR A 25 0.43 -4.78 -3.49
CA TYR A 25 0.79 -5.86 -2.56
C TYR A 25 1.30 -7.13 -3.26
N ASP A 26 1.21 -7.16 -4.59
CA ASP A 26 1.64 -8.29 -5.40
C ASP A 26 2.22 -7.85 -6.75
N TYR A 27 2.72 -8.81 -7.52
CA TYR A 27 3.30 -8.55 -8.83
C TYR A 27 2.27 -7.97 -9.84
N PRO A 28 1.06 -8.55 -10.01
CA PRO A 28 0.06 -8.01 -10.94
C PRO A 28 -0.38 -6.58 -10.62
N SER A 29 -0.66 -6.26 -9.35
CA SER A 29 -1.07 -4.93 -8.91
C SER A 29 0.03 -3.90 -9.13
N ALA A 30 1.30 -4.24 -8.83
CA ALA A 30 2.44 -3.38 -9.12
C ALA A 30 2.62 -3.12 -10.63
N ARG A 31 2.44 -4.14 -11.48
CA ARG A 31 2.46 -3.99 -12.93
C ARG A 31 1.33 -3.10 -13.44
N ALA A 32 0.14 -3.21 -12.85
CA ALA A 32 -0.98 -2.35 -13.19
C ALA A 32 -0.70 -0.89 -12.82
N ALA A 33 -0.17 -0.64 -11.61
CA ALA A 33 0.22 0.69 -11.16
C ALA A 33 1.32 1.32 -12.05
N GLU A 34 2.35 0.55 -12.41
CA GLU A 34 3.41 1.02 -13.32
C GLU A 34 2.83 1.39 -14.70
N ARG A 35 1.97 0.56 -15.27
CA ARG A 35 1.35 0.84 -16.58
C ARG A 35 0.41 2.04 -16.54
N ALA A 36 -0.20 2.30 -15.39
CA ALA A 36 -1.06 3.45 -15.17
C ALA A 36 -0.28 4.76 -14.98
N GLY A 37 1.06 4.71 -14.88
CA GLY A 37 1.89 5.90 -14.68
C GLY A 37 1.81 6.46 -13.26
N VAL A 38 1.62 5.61 -12.26
CA VAL A 38 1.70 6.00 -10.85
C VAL A 38 3.14 6.41 -10.51
N ASP A 39 3.30 7.44 -9.67
CA ASP A 39 4.60 7.95 -9.24
C ASP A 39 5.18 7.14 -8.07
N MET A 40 4.33 6.82 -7.09
CA MET A 40 4.72 6.13 -5.87
C MET A 40 3.84 4.90 -5.61
N ILE A 41 4.47 3.77 -5.29
CA ILE A 41 3.75 2.58 -4.80
C ILE A 41 3.97 2.45 -3.30
N LEU A 42 2.87 2.31 -2.55
CA LEU A 42 2.89 1.98 -1.13
C LEU A 42 2.62 0.49 -0.90
N VAL A 43 3.62 -0.23 -0.43
CA VAL A 43 3.41 -1.54 0.21
C VAL A 43 3.02 -1.27 1.65
N GLY A 44 1.73 -1.00 1.86
CA GLY A 44 1.20 -0.57 3.14
C GLY A 44 0.78 -1.72 4.05
N ASP A 45 0.82 -1.52 5.36
CA ASP A 45 0.33 -2.49 6.34
C ASP A 45 -1.19 -2.74 6.23
N SER A 46 -1.92 -1.85 5.56
CA SER A 46 -3.29 -2.07 5.05
C SER A 46 -3.46 -3.42 4.33
N GLY A 47 -2.40 -3.99 3.74
CA GLY A 47 -2.38 -5.33 3.16
C GLY A 47 -2.79 -6.44 4.15
N ALA A 48 -2.57 -6.23 5.45
CA ALA A 48 -3.08 -7.10 6.51
C ALA A 48 -4.59 -7.35 6.36
N GLN A 49 -5.36 -6.30 6.11
CA GLN A 49 -6.81 -6.39 6.03
C GLN A 49 -7.25 -6.76 4.61
N VAL A 50 -6.77 -6.05 3.60
CA VAL A 50 -7.28 -6.17 2.23
C VAL A 50 -6.69 -7.35 1.45
N VAL A 51 -5.56 -7.92 1.89
CA VAL A 51 -4.93 -9.09 1.27
C VAL A 51 -4.97 -10.30 2.19
N LEU A 52 -4.57 -10.14 3.46
CA LEU A 52 -4.44 -11.26 4.40
C LEU A 52 -5.71 -11.54 5.20
N GLY A 53 -6.74 -10.69 5.10
CA GLY A 53 -8.02 -10.86 5.79
C GLY A 53 -7.93 -10.72 7.32
N GLN A 54 -6.88 -10.08 7.83
CA GLN A 54 -6.73 -9.80 9.26
C GLN A 54 -7.72 -8.70 9.69
N GLU A 55 -8.14 -8.72 10.95
CA GLU A 55 -9.07 -7.70 11.48
C GLU A 55 -8.41 -6.33 11.65
N SER A 56 -7.08 -6.29 11.80
CA SER A 56 -6.30 -5.08 12.10
C SER A 56 -4.92 -5.13 11.44
N THR A 57 -4.39 -3.96 11.08
CA THR A 57 -3.01 -3.83 10.57
C THR A 57 -1.95 -4.13 11.63
N VAL A 58 -2.30 -4.11 12.91
CA VAL A 58 -1.39 -4.41 14.03
C VAL A 58 -0.89 -5.85 14.02
N ALA A 59 -1.64 -6.79 13.42
CA ALA A 59 -1.29 -8.21 13.43
C ALA A 59 -0.27 -8.60 12.35
N VAL A 60 0.01 -7.72 11.37
CA VAL A 60 0.95 -8.05 10.29
C VAL A 60 2.39 -8.02 10.79
N THR A 61 3.14 -9.04 10.41
CA THR A 61 4.55 -9.19 10.77
C THR A 61 5.46 -8.52 9.74
N THR A 62 6.70 -8.25 10.12
CA THR A 62 7.73 -7.78 9.19
C THR A 62 7.96 -8.78 8.05
N ASP A 63 7.91 -10.08 8.32
CA ASP A 63 8.17 -11.11 7.32
C ASP A 63 7.05 -11.20 6.28
N GLU A 64 5.79 -11.05 6.69
CA GLU A 64 4.65 -10.93 5.77
C GLU A 64 4.79 -9.69 4.89
N MET A 65 5.12 -8.53 5.47
CA MET A 65 5.35 -7.29 4.71
C MET A 65 6.49 -7.44 3.70
N LEU A 66 7.58 -8.15 4.05
CA LEU A 66 8.70 -8.42 3.14
C LEU A 66 8.30 -9.33 1.96
N VAL A 67 7.37 -10.28 2.17
CA VAL A 67 6.82 -11.08 1.07
C VAL A 67 6.07 -10.20 0.07
N LEU A 68 5.16 -9.34 0.56
CA LEU A 68 4.39 -8.42 -0.28
C LEU A 68 5.32 -7.45 -1.02
N ALA A 69 6.29 -6.87 -0.31
CA ALA A 69 7.22 -5.91 -0.88
C ALA A 69 8.09 -6.51 -1.99
N ARG A 70 8.61 -7.73 -1.81
CA ARG A 70 9.35 -8.45 -2.86
C ARG A 70 8.49 -8.75 -4.09
N ALA A 71 7.20 -9.03 -3.91
CA ALA A 71 6.30 -9.25 -5.03
C ALA A 71 6.09 -7.95 -5.83
N VAL A 72 5.88 -6.83 -5.13
CA VAL A 72 5.72 -5.50 -5.74
C VAL A 72 6.97 -5.04 -6.47
N ARG A 73 8.15 -5.14 -5.85
CA ARG A 73 9.42 -4.72 -6.47
C ARG A 73 9.69 -5.43 -7.79
N ARG A 74 9.27 -6.70 -7.93
CA ARG A 74 9.37 -7.45 -9.19
C ARG A 74 8.43 -6.93 -10.28
N GLY A 75 7.30 -6.33 -9.89
CA GLY A 75 6.28 -5.83 -10.80
C GLY A 75 6.44 -4.36 -11.20
N ALA A 76 7.24 -3.59 -10.46
CA ALA A 76 7.44 -2.18 -10.73
C ALA A 76 8.93 -1.83 -10.73
N ALA A 77 9.39 -1.20 -11.81
CA ALA A 77 10.74 -0.67 -12.02
C ALA A 77 10.78 0.87 -11.87
N SER A 78 9.72 1.55 -12.32
CA SER A 78 9.71 3.01 -12.48
C SER A 78 9.21 3.81 -11.26
N PRO A 79 8.08 3.47 -10.61
CA PRO A 79 7.62 4.22 -9.45
C PRO A 79 8.55 4.02 -8.25
N LEU A 80 8.55 5.00 -7.35
CA LEU A 80 9.25 4.91 -6.07
C LEU A 80 8.47 3.98 -5.12
N VAL A 81 9.09 2.88 -4.70
CA VAL A 81 8.46 1.85 -3.85
C VAL A 81 8.72 2.18 -2.38
N VAL A 82 7.65 2.54 -1.67
CA VAL A 82 7.64 2.81 -0.23
C VAL A 82 7.07 1.60 0.50
N CYS A 83 7.72 1.13 1.57
CA CYS A 83 7.20 0.04 2.40
C CYS A 83 6.89 0.52 3.81
N ASP A 84 5.71 0.17 4.34
CA ASP A 84 5.42 0.38 5.75
C ASP A 84 6.32 -0.48 6.63
N VAL A 85 6.83 0.11 7.72
CA VAL A 85 7.33 -0.67 8.84
C VAL A 85 6.14 -1.02 9.74
N PRO A 86 5.87 -2.32 10.00
CA PRO A 86 4.70 -2.71 10.77
C PRO A 86 4.86 -2.41 12.26
N PHE A 87 3.74 -2.31 12.96
CA PHE A 87 3.73 -2.13 14.42
C PHE A 87 4.57 -3.22 15.13
N GLY A 88 5.28 -2.85 16.19
CA GLY A 88 6.14 -3.72 16.99
C GLY A 88 7.57 -3.85 16.45
N SER A 89 7.85 -3.34 15.25
CA SER A 89 9.15 -3.46 14.59
C SER A 89 10.08 -2.25 14.78
N THR A 90 9.61 -1.19 15.44
CA THR A 90 10.37 0.07 15.59
C THR A 90 10.20 0.75 16.96
N GLU A 91 9.30 0.23 17.79
CA GLU A 91 8.84 0.84 19.02
C GLU A 91 9.88 0.69 20.14
N LEU A 92 10.76 -0.32 20.08
CA LEU A 92 11.70 -0.61 21.16
C LEU A 92 12.90 0.36 21.19
N SER A 93 13.55 0.60 20.05
CA SER A 93 14.77 1.42 20.01
C SER A 93 15.09 1.98 18.61
N ASP A 94 16.04 2.91 18.54
CA ASP A 94 16.52 3.49 17.28
C ASP A 94 17.22 2.42 16.46
N GLU A 95 17.99 1.55 17.14
CA GLU A 95 18.67 0.41 16.55
C GLU A 95 17.69 -0.60 15.97
N GLN A 96 16.60 -0.91 16.67
CA GLN A 96 15.55 -1.79 16.13
C GLN A 96 14.94 -1.18 14.87
N ALA A 97 14.60 0.11 14.91
CA ALA A 97 13.99 0.80 13.78
C ALA A 97 14.90 0.82 12.54
N VAL A 98 16.19 1.10 12.73
CA VAL A 98 17.21 1.05 11.67
C VAL A 98 17.37 -0.38 11.14
N ALA A 99 17.48 -1.38 12.01
CA ALA A 99 17.62 -2.78 11.61
C ALA A 99 16.43 -3.24 10.76
N THR A 100 15.20 -2.94 11.20
CA THR A 100 13.98 -3.24 10.44
C THR A 100 13.96 -2.53 9.09
N ALA A 101 14.26 -1.23 9.05
CA ALA A 101 14.29 -0.48 7.79
C ALA A 101 15.34 -1.04 6.80
N MET A 102 16.51 -1.45 7.30
CA MET A 102 17.54 -2.10 6.48
C MET A 102 17.06 -3.41 5.84
N ARG A 103 16.18 -4.17 6.52
CA ARG A 103 15.59 -5.39 5.94
C ARG A 103 14.73 -5.06 4.72
N PHE A 104 13.88 -4.04 4.79
CA PHE A 104 13.05 -3.63 3.64
C PHE A 104 13.90 -3.20 2.43
N VAL A 105 14.98 -2.46 2.67
CA VAL A 105 15.90 -2.08 1.59
C VAL A 105 16.63 -3.31 1.01
N LYS A 106 17.25 -4.13 1.87
CA LYS A 106 18.11 -5.24 1.43
C LYS A 106 17.35 -6.44 0.88
N GLU A 107 16.29 -6.84 1.57
CA GLU A 107 15.55 -8.08 1.27
C GLU A 107 14.42 -7.84 0.27
N ALA A 108 13.82 -6.63 0.25
CA ALA A 108 12.68 -6.32 -0.60
C ALA A 108 12.96 -5.27 -1.69
N GLY A 109 14.08 -4.55 -1.64
CA GLY A 109 14.39 -3.51 -2.62
C GLY A 109 13.49 -2.28 -2.50
N ALA A 110 13.03 -1.96 -1.29
CA ALA A 110 12.30 -0.73 -1.02
C ALA A 110 13.20 0.49 -1.24
N ASP A 111 12.65 1.52 -1.90
CA ASP A 111 13.34 2.80 -2.13
C ASP A 111 13.24 3.71 -0.89
N ALA A 112 12.17 3.55 -0.10
CA ALA A 112 11.93 4.25 1.15
C ALA A 112 11.09 3.40 2.11
N VAL A 113 11.07 3.78 3.39
CA VAL A 113 10.16 3.21 4.40
C VAL A 113 9.16 4.24 4.90
N LYS A 114 7.94 3.83 5.28
CA LYS A 114 6.92 4.70 5.89
C LYS A 114 6.75 4.40 7.39
N LEU A 115 6.72 5.46 8.20
CA LEU A 115 6.63 5.39 9.66
C LEU A 115 5.47 6.25 10.21
N GLU A 116 4.67 5.70 11.13
CA GLU A 116 3.51 6.37 11.71
C GLU A 116 3.79 7.11 13.03
N GLY A 117 3.41 8.39 13.09
CA GLY A 117 3.42 9.23 14.28
C GLY A 117 4.38 10.41 14.18
N GLY A 118 4.11 11.47 14.95
CA GLY A 118 4.96 12.65 15.08
C GLY A 118 5.42 12.95 16.50
N GLY A 119 5.23 12.01 17.43
CA GLY A 119 5.68 12.14 18.82
C GLY A 119 7.20 12.04 18.96
N PRO A 120 7.79 12.50 20.09
CA PRO A 120 9.24 12.54 20.29
C PRO A 120 9.96 11.22 20.02
N GLU A 121 9.38 10.10 20.46
CA GLU A 121 9.91 8.75 20.27
C GLU A 121 9.96 8.39 18.78
N ARG A 122 8.89 8.68 18.05
CA ARG A 122 8.81 8.40 16.61
C ARG A 122 9.76 9.29 15.81
N LEU A 123 9.85 10.57 16.17
CA LEU A 123 10.81 11.50 15.55
C LEU A 123 12.26 11.05 15.75
N SER A 124 12.58 10.39 16.88
CA SER A 124 13.90 9.76 17.08
C SER A 124 14.14 8.66 16.04
N ARG A 125 13.15 7.78 15.83
CA ARG A 125 13.24 6.69 14.85
C ARG A 125 13.44 7.22 13.42
N ILE A 126 12.68 8.25 13.03
CA ILE A 126 12.81 8.88 11.71
C ILE A 126 14.23 9.44 11.52
N ARG A 127 14.77 10.16 12.51
CA ARG A 127 16.15 10.67 12.45
C ARG A 127 17.17 9.56 12.35
N ALA A 128 17.03 8.50 13.14
CA ALA A 128 17.97 7.38 13.15
C ALA A 128 18.00 6.64 11.80
N ILE A 129 16.83 6.35 11.22
CA ILE A 129 16.71 5.70 9.91
C ILE A 129 17.29 6.59 8.81
N THR A 130 16.96 7.88 8.82
CA THR A 130 17.47 8.85 7.84
C THR A 130 18.98 8.99 7.95
N ALA A 131 19.54 9.07 9.16
CA ALA A 131 20.98 9.13 9.41
C ALA A 131 21.72 7.86 8.95
N ALA A 132 21.04 6.71 8.92
CA ALA A 132 21.56 5.47 8.34
C ALA A 132 21.49 5.43 6.80
N GLY A 133 21.01 6.50 6.16
CA GLY A 133 20.94 6.64 4.70
C GLY A 133 19.69 6.04 4.07
N ILE A 134 18.67 5.69 4.87
CA ILE A 134 17.41 5.13 4.36
C ILE A 134 16.35 6.24 4.32
N PRO A 135 15.76 6.54 3.15
CA PRO A 135 14.71 7.56 3.04
C PRO A 135 13.45 7.17 3.81
N VAL A 136 12.83 8.16 4.47
CA VAL A 136 11.63 7.96 5.28
C VAL A 136 10.48 8.81 4.77
N VAL A 137 9.32 8.18 4.56
CA VAL A 137 8.04 8.86 4.44
C VAL A 137 7.39 8.90 5.82
N GLY A 138 7.12 10.09 6.34
CA GLY A 138 6.39 10.21 7.61
C GLY A 138 4.89 10.02 7.42
N HIS A 139 4.17 9.62 8.47
CA HIS A 139 2.71 9.55 8.46
C HIS A 139 2.14 10.16 9.75
N ILE A 140 1.30 11.20 9.61
CA ILE A 140 0.60 11.85 10.73
C ILE A 140 -0.91 11.94 10.48
N GLY A 141 -1.65 12.40 11.49
CA GLY A 141 -3.10 12.42 11.46
C GLY A 141 -3.63 11.15 12.11
N LEU A 142 -4.58 10.47 11.46
CA LEU A 142 -5.01 9.15 11.91
C LEU A 142 -3.91 8.12 11.57
N THR A 143 -3.33 7.50 12.60
CA THR A 143 -2.32 6.45 12.45
C THR A 143 -2.92 5.10 12.86
N PRO A 144 -3.33 4.23 11.91
CA PRO A 144 -4.00 2.97 12.20
C PRO A 144 -3.28 2.07 13.20
N GLN A 145 -1.94 2.04 13.22
CA GLN A 145 -1.16 1.20 14.13
C GLN A 145 -1.39 1.55 15.60
N THR A 146 -1.78 2.80 15.89
CA THR A 146 -2.07 3.28 17.24
C THR A 146 -3.54 3.67 17.43
N ALA A 147 -4.43 3.21 16.52
CA ALA A 147 -5.84 3.57 16.53
C ALA A 147 -6.53 3.27 17.88
N THR A 148 -6.15 2.19 18.57
CA THR A 148 -6.67 1.88 19.92
C THR A 148 -6.42 3.03 20.91
N ALA A 149 -5.22 3.62 20.89
CA ALA A 149 -4.87 4.76 21.74
C ALA A 149 -5.61 6.04 21.32
N LEU A 150 -5.96 6.16 20.03
CA LEU A 150 -6.74 7.27 19.48
C LEU A 150 -8.26 7.12 19.67
N GLY A 151 -8.74 6.02 20.27
CA GLY A 151 -10.17 5.75 20.45
C GLY A 151 -10.86 5.28 19.17
N GLY A 152 -10.12 4.61 18.29
CA GLY A 152 -10.56 4.04 17.02
C GLY A 152 -10.18 4.87 15.79
N LEU A 153 -10.70 4.47 14.63
CA LEU A 153 -10.48 5.13 13.35
C LEU A 153 -11.28 6.43 13.25
N ARG A 154 -10.77 7.50 13.87
CA ARG A 154 -11.42 8.82 13.92
C ARG A 154 -10.53 9.89 13.31
N ALA A 155 -11.16 10.78 12.55
CA ALA A 155 -10.49 11.94 11.99
C ALA A 155 -9.83 12.80 13.08
N GLN A 156 -8.60 13.24 12.82
CA GLN A 156 -7.80 14.07 13.73
C GLN A 156 -7.92 15.55 13.37
N GLY A 157 -7.42 16.46 14.21
CA GLY A 157 -7.44 17.91 13.91
C GLY A 157 -8.81 18.59 14.06
N ARG A 158 -9.79 17.93 14.70
CA ARG A 158 -11.15 18.48 14.89
C ARG A 158 -11.30 19.39 16.11
N THR A 159 -10.28 19.46 16.95
CA THR A 159 -10.22 20.32 18.14
C THR A 159 -8.98 21.20 18.06
N SER A 160 -8.98 22.34 18.76
CA SER A 160 -7.80 23.22 18.82
C SER A 160 -6.53 22.47 19.24
N SER A 161 -6.63 21.59 20.25
CA SER A 161 -5.49 20.79 20.72
C SER A 161 -4.97 19.81 19.66
N THR A 162 -5.86 19.07 18.99
CA THR A 162 -5.47 18.08 17.98
C THR A 162 -4.97 18.74 16.69
N ALA A 163 -5.55 19.88 16.29
CA ALA A 163 -5.08 20.65 15.13
C ALA A 163 -3.68 21.21 15.38
N THR A 164 -3.46 21.81 16.56
CA THR A 164 -2.14 22.31 16.97
C THR A 164 -1.10 21.19 16.99
N ARG A 165 -1.47 20.01 17.51
CA ARG A 165 -0.59 18.84 17.55
C ARG A 165 -0.19 18.40 16.14
N VAL A 166 -1.16 18.17 15.25
CA VAL A 166 -0.90 17.72 13.87
C VAL A 166 0.00 18.71 13.11
N ALA A 167 -0.25 20.01 13.22
CA ALA A 167 0.59 21.03 12.56
C ALA A 167 2.04 21.00 13.08
N ARG A 168 2.24 20.86 14.39
CA ARG A 168 3.59 20.72 14.98
C ARG A 168 4.27 19.43 14.56
N GLU A 169 3.53 18.32 14.56
CA GLU A 169 4.03 17.01 14.11
C GLU A 169 4.47 17.07 12.65
N ALA A 170 3.74 17.77 11.77
CA ALA A 170 4.10 17.94 10.37
C ALA A 170 5.49 18.57 10.19
N LEU A 171 5.71 19.72 10.82
CA LEU A 171 7.00 20.43 10.80
C LEU A 171 8.11 19.60 11.46
N ALA A 172 7.80 18.90 12.56
CA ALA A 172 8.78 18.11 13.29
C ALA A 172 9.22 16.87 12.51
N VAL A 173 8.32 16.24 11.76
CA VAL A 173 8.61 15.10 10.89
C VAL A 173 9.53 15.51 9.73
N GLU A 174 9.26 16.67 9.12
CA GLU A 174 10.19 17.25 8.13
C GLU A 174 11.57 17.53 8.75
N ALA A 175 11.61 18.20 9.91
CA ALA A 175 12.85 18.49 10.61
C ALA A 175 13.61 17.22 11.06
N ALA A 176 12.92 16.08 11.20
CA ALA A 176 13.53 14.79 11.48
C ALA A 176 14.17 14.12 10.24
N GLY A 177 13.98 14.69 9.05
CA GLY A 177 14.60 14.23 7.80
C GLY A 177 13.70 13.40 6.89
N ALA A 178 12.38 13.40 7.12
CA ALA A 178 11.45 12.75 6.20
C ALA A 178 11.51 13.38 4.80
N ILE A 179 11.37 12.57 3.75
CA ILE A 179 11.41 13.00 2.34
C ILE A 179 10.03 13.37 1.79
N ALA A 180 8.97 12.90 2.44
CA ALA A 180 7.58 13.18 2.14
C ALA A 180 6.73 12.90 3.39
N LEU A 181 5.51 13.42 3.42
CA LEU A 181 4.59 13.28 4.55
C LEU A 181 3.22 12.79 4.07
N VAL A 182 2.75 11.66 4.58
CA VAL A 182 1.36 11.25 4.47
C VAL A 182 0.55 11.92 5.58
N VAL A 183 -0.58 12.52 5.22
CA VAL A 183 -1.56 13.07 6.16
C VAL A 183 -2.89 12.35 5.97
N GLU A 184 -3.35 11.65 7.00
CA GLU A 184 -4.56 10.85 6.95
C GLU A 184 -5.70 11.42 7.82
N ALA A 185 -6.89 11.53 7.21
CA ALA A 185 -8.13 11.90 7.89
C ALA A 185 -8.04 13.19 8.74
N VAL A 186 -7.47 14.25 8.17
CA VAL A 186 -7.37 15.59 8.78
C VAL A 186 -8.23 16.59 8.00
N PRO A 187 -9.03 17.47 8.65
CA PRO A 187 -9.80 18.49 7.95
C PRO A 187 -8.94 19.39 7.06
N THR A 188 -9.42 19.64 5.84
CA THR A 188 -8.72 20.47 4.84
C THR A 188 -8.24 21.82 5.39
N PRO A 189 -9.05 22.61 6.15
CA PRO A 189 -8.56 23.89 6.66
C PRO A 189 -7.38 23.79 7.63
N VAL A 190 -7.19 22.63 8.29
CA VAL A 190 -6.03 22.39 9.15
C VAL A 190 -4.81 22.03 8.31
N VAL A 191 -4.99 21.24 7.26
CA VAL A 191 -3.92 20.89 6.31
C VAL A 191 -3.43 22.13 5.58
N ASP A 192 -4.34 22.95 5.07
CA ASP A 192 -4.04 24.22 4.39
C ASP A 192 -3.21 25.19 5.26
N ALA A 193 -3.33 25.09 6.59
CA ALA A 193 -2.62 25.97 7.52
C ALA A 193 -1.12 25.65 7.64
N PHE A 194 -0.70 24.40 7.41
CA PHE A 194 0.71 24.00 7.51
C PHE A 194 1.32 23.54 6.17
N LEU A 195 0.50 23.22 5.17
CA LEU A 195 0.97 22.80 3.84
C LEU A 195 1.98 23.78 3.20
N PRO A 196 1.79 25.11 3.26
CA PRO A 196 2.73 26.08 2.69
C PRO A 196 4.07 26.17 3.43
N GLU A 197 4.12 25.70 4.68
CA GLU A 197 5.30 25.76 5.54
C GLU A 197 6.25 24.57 5.32
N LEU A 198 5.77 23.51 4.68
CA LEU A 198 6.55 22.30 4.40
C LEU A 198 7.24 22.38 3.04
N ALA A 199 8.54 22.15 3.01
CA ALA A 199 9.34 22.00 1.79
C ALA A 199 9.19 20.60 1.17
N ILE A 200 8.92 19.57 1.98
CA ILE A 200 8.69 18.21 1.49
C ILE A 200 7.27 18.01 0.93
N PRO A 201 7.06 17.11 -0.04
CA PRO A 201 5.72 16.81 -0.55
C PRO A 201 4.79 16.22 0.51
N VAL A 202 3.54 16.69 0.50
CA VAL A 202 2.45 16.16 1.34
C VAL A 202 1.48 15.33 0.52
N ILE A 203 1.31 14.06 0.89
CA ILE A 203 0.41 13.11 0.26
C ILE A 203 -0.84 12.96 1.14
N GLY A 204 -2.00 13.37 0.63
CA GLY A 204 -3.26 13.31 1.35
C GLY A 204 -3.98 11.98 1.19
N ILE A 205 -4.65 11.53 2.25
CA ILE A 205 -5.70 10.49 2.19
C ILE A 205 -6.83 10.89 3.14
N GLY A 206 -7.92 11.39 2.57
CA GLY A 206 -8.97 12.03 3.37
C GLY A 206 -8.52 13.32 4.07
N ALA A 207 -7.49 13.98 3.53
CA ALA A 207 -6.89 15.21 4.02
C ALA A 207 -7.21 16.45 3.15
N GLY A 208 -8.13 16.30 2.19
CA GLY A 208 -8.39 17.33 1.16
C GLY A 208 -7.32 17.36 0.07
N PRO A 209 -7.32 18.41 -0.77
CA PRO A 209 -6.25 18.67 -1.71
C PRO A 209 -4.90 18.82 -0.98
N ALA A 210 -3.83 18.28 -1.56
CA ALA A 210 -2.45 18.37 -1.08
C ALA A 210 -1.51 18.29 -2.30
N ASP A 211 -0.19 18.16 -2.09
CA ASP A 211 0.78 18.02 -3.20
C ASP A 211 0.60 16.70 -3.97
N GLY A 212 0.00 15.69 -3.31
CA GLY A 212 -0.35 14.42 -3.93
C GLY A 212 -1.47 13.71 -3.18
N GLN A 213 -1.85 12.53 -3.65
CA GLN A 213 -2.91 11.71 -3.05
C GLN A 213 -2.53 10.24 -3.01
N VAL A 214 -2.99 9.54 -1.97
CA VAL A 214 -2.91 8.07 -1.87
C VAL A 214 -4.28 7.46 -1.62
N LEU A 215 -4.54 6.31 -2.26
CA LEU A 215 -5.67 5.43 -1.94
C LEU A 215 -5.21 3.98 -1.89
N VAL A 216 -5.94 3.19 -1.09
CA VAL A 216 -5.82 1.74 -1.10
C VAL A 216 -6.35 1.19 -2.43
N LEU A 217 -5.56 0.37 -3.12
CA LEU A 217 -5.90 -0.17 -4.44
C LEU A 217 -7.22 -0.95 -4.45
N HIS A 218 -7.47 -1.72 -3.40
CA HIS A 218 -8.71 -2.49 -3.28
C HIS A 218 -9.94 -1.56 -3.15
N ASP A 219 -9.81 -0.45 -2.44
CA ASP A 219 -10.88 0.52 -2.26
C ASP A 219 -11.18 1.27 -3.56
N LEU A 220 -10.13 1.75 -4.26
CA LEU A 220 -10.30 2.53 -5.48
C LEU A 220 -10.79 1.65 -6.65
N LEU A 221 -10.43 0.36 -6.69
CA LEU A 221 -10.91 -0.58 -7.71
C LEU A 221 -12.27 -1.22 -7.37
N GLY A 222 -12.83 -0.92 -6.20
CA GLY A 222 -14.11 -1.49 -5.76
C GLY A 222 -14.03 -3.01 -5.51
N ILE A 223 -12.89 -3.48 -5.02
CA ILE A 223 -12.68 -4.86 -4.55
C ILE A 223 -13.12 -4.99 -3.09
N THR A 224 -12.82 -3.99 -2.26
CA THR A 224 -13.24 -3.98 -0.85
C THR A 224 -14.77 -3.98 -0.75
N GLU A 225 -15.31 -4.95 -0.02
CA GLU A 225 -16.74 -5.08 0.25
C GLU A 225 -17.19 -4.15 1.39
N GLY A 226 -18.48 -3.83 1.41
CA GLY A 226 -19.07 -3.03 2.48
C GLY A 226 -18.87 -1.51 2.35
N ARG A 227 -18.95 -0.81 3.48
CA ARG A 227 -18.92 0.66 3.56
C ARG A 227 -17.47 1.15 3.60
N THR A 228 -17.02 1.74 2.50
CA THR A 228 -15.72 2.41 2.44
C THR A 228 -15.74 3.73 3.22
N ALA A 229 -14.55 4.22 3.61
CA ALA A 229 -14.40 5.52 4.25
C ALA A 229 -14.94 6.65 3.34
N LYS A 230 -15.41 7.75 3.94
CA LYS A 230 -16.05 8.87 3.22
C LYS A 230 -15.16 9.47 2.13
N PHE A 231 -13.84 9.44 2.30
CA PHE A 231 -12.88 10.01 1.36
C PHE A 231 -12.57 9.12 0.16
N VAL A 232 -13.05 7.87 0.15
CA VAL A 232 -12.79 6.94 -0.94
C VAL A 232 -13.73 7.22 -2.10
N LYS A 233 -13.14 7.36 -3.30
CA LYS A 233 -13.85 7.28 -4.58
C LYS A 233 -13.52 5.94 -5.24
N ARG A 234 -14.55 5.22 -5.71
CA ARG A 234 -14.37 4.06 -6.58
C ARG A 234 -14.19 4.52 -8.02
N PHE A 235 -13.15 4.03 -8.67
CA PHE A 235 -12.81 4.26 -10.07
C PHE A 235 -13.12 3.05 -10.96
N ALA A 236 -13.36 1.87 -10.36
CA ALA A 236 -13.80 0.65 -11.04
C ALA A 236 -14.69 -0.21 -10.12
N SER A 237 -15.20 -1.33 -10.66
CA SER A 237 -16.07 -2.29 -9.96
C SER A 237 -15.51 -3.73 -10.07
N VAL A 238 -14.20 -3.88 -9.88
CA VAL A 238 -13.47 -5.13 -10.10
C VAL A 238 -13.98 -6.27 -9.21
N GLY A 239 -14.37 -5.98 -7.97
CA GLY A 239 -14.92 -7.01 -7.07
C GLY A 239 -16.19 -7.66 -7.62
N VAL A 240 -17.10 -6.86 -8.19
CA VAL A 240 -18.35 -7.35 -8.80
C VAL A 240 -18.05 -8.21 -10.02
N GLU A 241 -17.17 -7.75 -10.90
CA GLU A 241 -16.79 -8.49 -12.11
C GLU A 241 -16.07 -9.82 -11.77
N THR A 242 -15.24 -9.81 -10.73
CA THR A 242 -14.56 -11.02 -10.24
C THR A 242 -15.56 -12.08 -9.78
N VAL A 243 -16.54 -11.71 -8.96
CA VAL A 243 -17.58 -12.64 -8.49
C VAL A 243 -18.41 -13.15 -9.68
N ALA A 244 -18.79 -12.26 -10.60
CA ALA A 244 -19.57 -12.62 -11.79
C ALA A 244 -18.83 -13.64 -12.67
N GLY A 245 -17.54 -13.42 -12.94
CA GLY A 245 -16.72 -14.33 -13.74
C GLY A 245 -16.57 -15.71 -13.10
N ILE A 246 -16.31 -15.76 -11.79
CA ILE A 246 -16.20 -17.03 -11.05
C ILE A 246 -17.55 -17.76 -11.04
N ALA A 247 -18.66 -17.04 -10.86
CA ALA A 247 -20.00 -17.63 -10.85
C ALA A 247 -20.37 -18.22 -12.23
N ALA A 248 -20.04 -17.52 -13.32
CA ALA A 248 -20.24 -18.01 -14.69
C ALA A 248 -19.45 -19.29 -14.95
N TYR A 249 -18.14 -19.29 -14.64
CA TYR A 249 -17.31 -20.50 -14.73
C TYR A 249 -17.90 -21.67 -13.93
N ALA A 250 -18.31 -21.42 -12.68
CA ALA A 250 -18.90 -22.45 -11.84
C ALA A 250 -20.24 -22.98 -12.37
N ALA A 251 -21.01 -22.17 -13.10
CA ALA A 251 -22.25 -22.59 -13.75
C ALA A 251 -21.98 -23.45 -14.99
N GLU A 252 -21.00 -23.07 -15.81
CA GLU A 252 -20.61 -23.83 -17.01
C GLU A 252 -20.02 -25.20 -16.66
N VAL A 253 -19.19 -25.28 -15.61
CA VAL A 253 -18.67 -26.56 -15.10
C VAL A 253 -19.80 -27.47 -14.61
N ARG A 254 -20.75 -26.93 -13.83
CA ARG A 254 -21.86 -27.72 -13.27
C ARG A 254 -22.85 -28.21 -14.32
N SER A 255 -23.06 -27.43 -15.39
CA SER A 255 -23.92 -27.80 -16.51
C SER A 255 -23.24 -28.72 -17.53
N GLY A 256 -21.91 -28.88 -17.44
CA GLY A 256 -21.11 -29.59 -18.44
C GLY A 256 -20.89 -28.79 -19.73
N ALA A 257 -21.24 -27.50 -19.76
CA ALA A 257 -20.96 -26.63 -20.89
C ALA A 257 -19.46 -26.33 -21.05
N PHE A 258 -18.72 -26.31 -19.92
CA PHE A 258 -17.26 -26.22 -19.90
C PHE A 258 -16.64 -27.51 -19.34
N PRO A 259 -15.57 -28.04 -19.96
CA PRO A 259 -14.93 -27.56 -21.19
C PRO A 259 -15.70 -27.93 -22.46
N ALA A 260 -15.86 -26.96 -23.38
CA ALA A 260 -16.30 -27.23 -24.75
C ALA A 260 -15.17 -27.86 -25.60
N ASP A 261 -15.48 -28.39 -26.78
CA ASP A 261 -14.51 -29.09 -27.64
C ASP A 261 -13.24 -28.28 -27.95
N GLU A 262 -13.36 -26.96 -28.13
CA GLU A 262 -12.21 -26.07 -28.38
C GLU A 262 -11.24 -25.94 -27.19
N HIS A 263 -11.68 -26.32 -25.99
CA HIS A 263 -10.87 -26.33 -24.77
C HIS A 263 -10.23 -27.71 -24.50
N GLN A 264 -10.43 -28.68 -25.40
CA GLN A 264 -9.96 -30.05 -25.24
C GLN A 264 -8.78 -30.35 -26.16
N TYR A 265 -7.88 -31.22 -25.69
CA TYR A 265 -6.80 -31.76 -26.52
C TYR A 265 -7.26 -33.07 -27.16
N GLY A 266 -6.97 -33.24 -28.46
CA GLY A 266 -7.18 -34.52 -29.14
C GLY A 266 -6.11 -35.55 -28.79
N ALA A 267 -6.44 -36.83 -28.98
CA ALA A 267 -5.49 -37.94 -28.91
C ALA A 267 -5.62 -38.81 -30.17
N SER A 268 -4.52 -39.41 -30.63
CA SER A 268 -4.54 -40.44 -31.67
C SER A 268 -5.14 -41.74 -31.15
N ASP A 269 -5.79 -42.52 -32.01
CA ASP A 269 -6.36 -43.82 -31.64
C ASP A 269 -5.35 -44.76 -30.98
N GLU A 270 -4.10 -44.78 -31.45
CA GLU A 270 -3.02 -45.58 -30.86
C GLU A 270 -2.78 -45.25 -29.37
N ALA A 271 -2.75 -43.97 -29.03
CA ALA A 271 -2.58 -43.50 -27.66
C ALA A 271 -3.78 -43.88 -26.78
N VAL A 272 -4.99 -43.84 -27.33
CA VAL A 272 -6.22 -44.24 -26.62
C VAL A 272 -6.22 -45.75 -26.33
N GLU A 273 -5.87 -46.57 -27.31
CA GLU A 273 -5.81 -48.03 -27.15
C GLU A 273 -4.70 -48.47 -26.20
N ALA A 274 -3.51 -47.86 -26.28
CA ALA A 274 -2.43 -48.11 -25.32
C ALA A 274 -2.86 -47.79 -23.88
N ALA A 275 -3.58 -46.67 -23.68
CA ALA A 275 -4.10 -46.30 -22.37
C ALA A 275 -5.14 -47.32 -21.86
N ARG A 276 -6.05 -47.80 -22.73
CA ARG A 276 -7.05 -48.82 -22.37
C ARG A 276 -6.41 -50.15 -21.97
N ALA A 277 -5.42 -50.61 -22.74
CA ALA A 277 -4.72 -51.87 -22.48
C ALA A 277 -3.93 -51.88 -21.15
N ALA A 278 -3.54 -50.71 -20.63
CA ALA A 278 -2.78 -50.56 -19.40
C ALA A 278 -3.65 -50.56 -18.12
N LEU A 279 -4.98 -50.44 -18.24
CA LEU A 279 -5.87 -50.40 -17.08
C LEU A 279 -6.28 -51.82 -16.66
N PRO A 280 -6.32 -52.14 -15.36
CA PRO A 280 -6.90 -53.39 -14.90
C PRO A 280 -8.37 -53.42 -15.30
N GLY A 281 -8.82 -54.53 -15.90
CA GLY A 281 -10.22 -54.73 -16.27
C GLY A 281 -11.12 -54.41 -15.07
N ARG A 282 -12.15 -53.60 -15.28
CA ARG A 282 -13.17 -53.36 -14.25
C ARG A 282 -14.06 -54.60 -14.20
N ASP A 283 -13.93 -55.38 -13.12
CA ASP A 283 -14.93 -56.40 -12.73
C ASP A 283 -16.30 -55.76 -12.43
#